data_AF-A0A1X0JR24-F1
#
_entry.id   AF-A0A1X0JR24-F1
#
_cell.length_a   1.000
_cell.length_b   1.000
_cell.length_c   1.000
_cell.angle_alpha   90.00
_cell.angle_beta   90.00
_cell.angle_gamma   90.00
#
_symmetry.space_group_name_H-M   'P 1'
#
loop_
_entity.id
_entity.type
_entity.pdbx_description
1 polymer ?
#
loop_
_entity_poly.entity_id
_entity_poly.type
_entity_poly.pdbx_seq_one_letter_code
_entity_poly.pdbx_strand_id
1 'polypeptide(L)'
;MTTTRQHIEDLDVDRWAALTRRAAAESVAAAQRLGLQPRAEAVALAGMSERELAHHRERNGPRVPRRSLAMQLVEADHLRRVAEEQARAAHQGRLDAEAAASLARAEAEESARVATAAGERVRAVEAEAERKDAERRAERAADQQAVQQAQAEIERVRAGAAAEVAAAEEGVRAAEARARERSAERTTERAAGEQAMQQLQAEIERVRADAAAEVAAAQETVRAAEARAVERSTERTTERATGEEALQRVRRELEKVRSDAAAEVAAARGQASGDVAAAREAAEAEIAAAREAADAEVARWEAHALNMERWARGEVSTQLLTIPVPPPELRAQIWSVETTIDMLYQICHVLEVVLVEDVESPFVPDLDFTRNLTAKVQEQAKDLTQELATLATRYSDQSQAQAAAGYAEAAGDAYRALLQRIDAGVQRLGRRFHSPDAEILATITAMLADLRAQGLH
;
A
#
# COMPACT_ATOMS: atom_id res chain seq x y z
N MET A 1 56.19 -180.08 76.54
CA MET A 1 55.80 -179.02 77.51
C MET A 1 56.94 -178.03 77.79
N THR A 2 57.74 -177.63 76.81
CA THR A 2 58.94 -176.79 77.02
C THR A 2 58.89 -175.39 76.37
N THR A 3 58.06 -175.15 75.34
CA THR A 3 58.07 -173.89 74.56
C THR A 3 57.38 -172.70 75.26
N THR A 4 56.26 -172.92 75.95
CA THR A 4 55.55 -171.82 76.65
C THR A 4 56.35 -171.27 77.82
N ARG A 5 57.10 -172.11 78.53
CA ARG A 5 57.94 -171.69 79.66
C ARG A 5 59.08 -170.78 79.21
N GLN A 6 59.73 -171.11 78.10
CA GLN A 6 60.79 -170.29 77.51
C GLN A 6 60.28 -168.90 77.09
N HIS A 7 59.13 -168.83 76.42
CA HIS A 7 58.55 -167.54 76.01
C HIS A 7 58.13 -166.68 77.21
N ILE A 8 57.68 -167.29 78.31
CA ILE A 8 57.40 -166.55 79.54
C ILE A 8 58.71 -166.03 80.17
N GLU A 9 59.82 -166.76 80.02
CA GLU A 9 61.15 -166.35 80.49
C GLU A 9 61.74 -165.17 79.70
N ASP A 10 61.53 -165.13 78.38
CA ASP A 10 62.07 -164.09 77.47
C ASP A 10 61.29 -162.76 77.47
N LEU A 11 60.14 -162.68 78.14
CA LEU A 11 59.39 -161.44 78.27
C LEU A 11 60.16 -160.43 79.12
N ASP A 12 60.26 -159.19 78.60
CA ASP A 12 60.69 -158.03 79.38
C ASP A 12 59.83 -157.88 80.65
N VAL A 13 60.44 -157.39 81.74
CA VAL A 13 59.83 -157.38 83.08
C VAL A 13 58.49 -156.65 83.09
N ASP A 14 58.39 -155.50 82.40
CA ASP A 14 57.16 -154.71 82.36
C ASP A 14 56.07 -155.43 81.54
N ARG A 15 56.47 -156.05 80.42
CA ARG A 15 55.54 -156.84 79.59
C ARG A 15 55.06 -158.10 80.32
N TRP A 16 55.93 -158.78 81.07
CA TRP A 16 55.55 -159.93 81.87
C TRP A 16 54.54 -159.54 82.97
N ALA A 17 54.77 -158.40 83.63
CA ALA A 17 53.91 -157.92 84.70
C ALA A 17 52.50 -157.58 84.19
N ALA A 18 52.41 -156.84 83.09
CA ALA A 18 51.14 -156.51 82.45
C ALA A 18 50.37 -157.79 82.03
N LEU A 19 51.08 -158.74 81.43
CA LEU A 19 50.48 -159.98 80.92
C LEU A 19 50.03 -160.93 82.06
N THR A 20 50.82 -161.04 83.13
CA THR A 20 50.50 -161.87 84.31
C THR A 20 49.31 -161.31 85.06
N ARG A 21 49.23 -160.00 85.27
CA ARG A 21 48.09 -159.34 85.91
C ARG A 21 46.81 -159.59 85.15
N ARG A 22 46.86 -159.41 83.83
CA ARG A 22 45.72 -159.62 82.94
C ARG A 22 45.23 -161.07 83.00
N ALA A 23 46.14 -162.03 82.87
CA ALA A 23 45.79 -163.45 82.91
C ALA A 23 45.19 -163.86 84.28
N ALA A 24 45.72 -163.34 85.39
CA ALA A 24 45.18 -163.60 86.73
C ALA A 24 43.78 -163.01 86.90
N ALA A 25 43.56 -161.77 86.45
CA ALA A 25 42.25 -161.12 86.48
C ALA A 25 41.21 -161.87 85.62
N GLU A 26 41.60 -162.31 84.42
CA GLU A 26 40.74 -163.10 83.54
C GLU A 26 40.39 -164.47 84.16
N SER A 27 41.33 -165.11 84.85
CA SER A 27 41.11 -166.37 85.58
C SER A 27 40.13 -166.21 86.74
N VAL A 28 40.26 -165.15 87.55
CA VAL A 28 39.32 -164.83 88.65
C VAL A 28 37.92 -164.56 88.10
N ALA A 29 37.82 -163.78 87.04
CA ALA A 29 36.54 -163.47 86.38
C ALA A 29 35.90 -164.72 85.74
N ALA A 30 36.69 -165.69 85.27
CA ALA A 30 36.18 -166.95 84.73
C ALA A 30 35.62 -167.86 85.85
N ALA A 31 36.32 -168.01 86.98
CA ALA A 31 35.85 -168.82 88.10
C ALA A 31 34.53 -168.29 88.71
N GLN A 32 34.42 -166.97 88.88
CA GLN A 32 33.20 -166.32 89.36
C GLN A 32 32.00 -166.57 88.43
N ARG A 33 32.20 -166.55 87.10
CA ARG A 33 31.13 -166.84 86.12
C ARG A 33 30.65 -168.28 86.16
N LEU A 34 31.52 -169.23 86.49
CA LEU A 34 31.19 -170.66 86.57
C LEU A 34 30.66 -171.08 87.96
N GLY A 35 30.47 -170.13 88.89
CA GLY A 35 30.05 -170.42 90.27
C GLY A 35 31.08 -171.18 91.11
N LEU A 36 32.33 -171.23 90.64
CA LEU A 36 33.44 -171.88 91.35
C LEU A 36 34.18 -170.84 92.20
N GLN A 37 34.67 -171.24 93.38
CA GLN A 37 35.57 -170.37 94.14
C GLN A 37 36.88 -170.16 93.36
N PRO A 38 37.29 -168.91 93.06
CA PRO A 38 38.58 -168.63 92.43
C PRO A 38 39.73 -169.07 93.33
N ARG A 39 40.78 -169.63 92.73
CA ARG A 39 42.01 -169.99 93.47
C ARG A 39 42.63 -168.76 94.11
N ALA A 40 43.01 -168.86 95.38
CA ALA A 40 43.55 -167.73 96.16
C ALA A 40 44.77 -167.06 95.50
N GLU A 41 45.62 -167.84 94.82
CA GLU A 41 46.80 -167.35 94.09
C GLU A 41 46.43 -166.40 92.93
N ALA A 42 45.38 -166.71 92.17
CA ALA A 42 44.94 -165.87 91.05
C ALA A 42 44.29 -164.57 91.56
N VAL A 43 43.57 -164.63 92.68
CA VAL A 43 43.02 -163.44 93.35
C VAL A 43 44.15 -162.52 93.84
N ALA A 44 45.18 -163.08 94.46
CA ALA A 44 46.35 -162.32 94.92
C ALA A 44 47.08 -161.65 93.73
N LEU A 45 47.38 -162.39 92.67
CA LEU A 45 48.08 -161.85 91.49
C LEU A 45 47.25 -160.81 90.74
N ALA A 46 45.92 -160.97 90.65
CA ALA A 46 45.04 -159.97 90.04
C ALA A 46 44.95 -158.67 90.86
N GLY A 47 45.09 -158.77 92.20
CA GLY A 47 45.08 -157.64 93.12
C GLY A 47 46.38 -156.83 93.15
N MET A 48 47.49 -157.37 92.65
CA MET A 48 48.77 -156.67 92.57
C MET A 48 48.82 -155.71 91.37
N SER A 49 49.46 -154.55 91.53
CA SER A 49 49.76 -153.61 90.43
C SER A 49 50.86 -154.14 89.51
N GLU A 50 50.96 -153.62 88.27
CA GLU A 50 52.00 -154.01 87.32
C GLU A 50 53.41 -153.73 87.88
N ARG A 51 53.60 -152.64 88.61
CA ARG A 51 54.87 -152.36 89.31
C ARG A 51 55.18 -153.39 90.39
N GLU A 52 54.19 -153.83 91.17
CA GLU A 52 54.39 -154.84 92.22
C GLU A 52 54.66 -156.23 91.64
N LEU A 53 54.02 -156.58 90.52
CA LEU A 53 54.29 -157.82 89.79
C LEU A 53 55.70 -157.80 89.16
N ALA A 54 56.07 -156.70 88.50
CA ALA A 54 57.43 -156.49 87.99
C ALA A 54 58.46 -156.73 89.11
N HIS A 55 58.23 -156.12 90.27
CA HIS A 55 59.11 -156.28 91.43
C HIS A 55 59.10 -157.71 92.02
N HIS A 56 57.94 -158.40 92.04
CA HIS A 56 57.86 -159.79 92.46
C HIS A 56 58.68 -160.72 91.54
N ARG A 57 58.67 -160.47 90.23
CA ARG A 57 59.50 -161.24 89.28
C ARG A 57 60.98 -160.89 89.36
N GLU A 58 61.34 -159.64 89.60
CA GLU A 58 62.72 -159.28 89.86
C GLU A 58 63.30 -159.99 91.09
N ARG A 59 62.47 -160.21 92.14
CA ARG A 59 62.89 -160.92 93.37
C ARG A 59 62.89 -162.44 93.25
N ASN A 60 61.86 -163.03 92.63
CA ASN A 60 61.59 -164.47 92.68
C ASN A 60 61.71 -165.18 91.31
N GLY A 61 61.97 -164.44 90.24
CA GLY A 61 62.12 -164.98 88.89
C GLY A 61 63.50 -165.60 88.64
N PRO A 62 63.65 -166.40 87.57
CA PRO A 62 64.96 -166.89 87.14
C PRO A 62 65.88 -165.70 86.84
N ARG A 63 67.12 -165.75 87.32
CA ARG A 63 68.10 -164.68 87.10
C ARG A 63 68.31 -164.49 85.59
N VAL A 64 68.07 -163.28 85.09
CA VAL A 64 68.33 -162.91 83.70
C VAL A 64 69.81 -163.22 83.39
N PRO A 65 70.12 -164.01 82.34
CA PRO A 65 71.50 -164.34 82.01
C PRO A 65 72.28 -163.06 81.69
N ARG A 66 73.48 -162.93 82.24
CA ARG A 66 74.37 -161.79 81.96
C ARG A 66 74.61 -161.70 80.45
N ARG A 67 74.13 -160.61 79.83
CA ARG A 67 74.33 -160.30 78.42
C ARG A 67 75.83 -160.13 78.13
N SER A 68 76.30 -160.66 77.00
CA SER A 68 77.71 -160.57 76.61
C SER A 68 78.08 -159.14 76.19
N LEU A 69 79.35 -158.75 76.37
CA LEU A 69 79.89 -157.42 76.06
C LEU A 69 79.60 -156.95 74.61
N ALA A 70 79.57 -157.89 73.66
CA ALA A 70 79.26 -157.61 72.26
C ALA A 70 77.83 -157.06 72.07
N MET A 71 76.87 -157.53 72.88
CA MET A 71 75.48 -157.09 72.79
C MET A 71 75.28 -155.67 73.34
N GLN A 72 76.07 -155.28 74.35
CA GLN A 72 76.08 -153.92 74.89
C GLN A 72 76.64 -152.89 73.89
N LEU A 73 77.66 -153.26 73.09
CA LEU A 73 78.19 -152.38 72.04
C LEU A 73 77.21 -152.15 70.89
N VAL A 74 76.46 -153.18 70.50
CA VAL A 74 75.42 -153.05 69.47
C VAL A 74 74.28 -152.14 69.94
N GLU A 75 73.88 -152.25 71.20
CA GLU A 75 72.87 -151.38 71.81
C GLU A 75 73.35 -149.92 71.87
N ALA A 76 74.61 -149.69 72.25
CA ALA A 76 75.20 -148.35 72.25
C ALA A 76 75.29 -147.73 70.83
N ASP A 77 75.65 -148.51 69.81
CA ASP A 77 75.67 -148.01 68.42
C ASP A 77 74.27 -147.72 67.89
N HIS A 78 73.27 -148.55 68.25
CA HIS A 78 71.88 -148.29 67.92
C HIS A 78 71.37 -146.98 68.54
N LEU A 79 71.63 -146.77 69.84
CA LEU A 79 71.26 -145.53 70.53
C LEU A 79 71.95 -144.30 69.93
N ARG A 80 73.22 -144.42 69.50
CA ARG A 80 73.93 -143.35 68.80
C ARG A 80 73.24 -143.00 67.48
N ARG A 81 72.86 -143.99 66.67
CA ARG A 81 72.15 -143.73 65.39
C ARG A 81 70.78 -143.09 65.61
N VAL A 82 70.01 -143.55 66.60
CA VAL A 82 68.73 -142.94 66.96
C VAL A 82 68.92 -141.48 67.38
N ALA A 83 69.97 -141.18 68.17
CA ALA A 83 70.29 -139.81 68.57
C ALA A 83 70.71 -138.93 67.37
N GLU A 84 71.51 -139.46 66.44
CA GLU A 84 71.89 -138.75 65.21
C GLU A 84 70.68 -138.48 64.29
N GLU A 85 69.79 -139.45 64.13
CA GLU A 85 68.54 -139.29 63.39
C GLU A 85 67.63 -138.25 64.04
N GLN A 86 67.49 -138.27 65.38
CA GLN A 86 66.75 -137.26 66.13
C GLN A 86 67.37 -135.87 65.98
N ALA A 87 68.70 -135.75 66.02
CA ALA A 87 69.40 -134.49 65.82
C ALA A 87 69.20 -133.94 64.40
N ARG A 88 69.23 -134.80 63.37
CA ARG A 88 68.94 -134.41 61.98
C ARG A 88 67.49 -133.99 61.81
N ALA A 89 66.54 -134.73 62.38
CA ALA A 89 65.12 -134.38 62.35
C ALA A 89 64.84 -133.05 63.05
N ALA A 90 65.45 -132.80 64.22
CA ALA A 90 65.35 -131.54 64.92
C ALA A 90 65.98 -130.37 64.13
N HIS A 91 67.12 -130.61 63.49
CA HIS A 91 67.77 -129.60 62.63
C HIS A 91 66.91 -129.25 61.41
N GLN A 92 66.34 -130.27 60.73
CA GLN A 92 65.43 -130.07 59.62
C GLN A 92 64.16 -129.34 60.07
N GLY A 93 63.57 -129.74 61.20
CA GLY A 93 62.41 -129.05 61.77
C GLY A 93 62.69 -127.58 62.11
N ARG A 94 63.90 -127.24 62.57
CA ARG A 94 64.33 -125.84 62.74
C ARG A 94 64.38 -125.09 61.40
N LEU A 95 64.99 -125.68 60.37
CA LEU A 95 65.07 -125.07 59.04
C LEU A 95 63.69 -124.86 58.42
N ASP A 96 62.80 -125.84 58.55
CA ASP A 96 61.42 -125.76 58.06
C ASP A 96 60.63 -124.68 58.81
N ALA A 97 60.81 -124.56 60.13
CA ALA A 97 60.21 -123.48 60.93
C ALA A 97 60.74 -122.09 60.55
N GLU A 98 62.05 -121.96 60.27
CA GLU A 98 62.67 -120.72 59.79
C GLU A 98 62.15 -120.33 58.39
N ALA A 99 61.98 -121.32 57.50
CA ALA A 99 61.39 -121.13 56.18
C ALA A 99 59.92 -120.69 56.27
N ALA A 100 59.10 -121.36 57.10
CA ALA A 100 57.71 -121.00 57.33
C ALA A 100 57.57 -119.60 57.95
N ALA A 101 58.43 -119.24 58.91
CA ALA A 101 58.44 -117.90 59.51
C ALA A 101 58.85 -116.82 58.49
N SER A 102 59.79 -117.12 57.60
CA SER A 102 60.19 -116.19 56.53
C SER A 102 59.09 -116.00 55.50
N LEU A 103 58.39 -117.07 55.11
CA LEU A 103 57.23 -117.00 54.22
C LEU A 103 56.09 -116.19 54.84
N ALA A 104 55.74 -116.46 56.10
CA ALA A 104 54.69 -115.72 56.81
C ALA A 104 55.02 -114.22 56.94
N ARG A 105 56.30 -113.86 57.16
CA ARG A 105 56.73 -112.45 57.15
C ARG A 105 56.60 -111.83 55.76
N ALA A 106 57.02 -112.53 54.71
CA ALA A 106 56.88 -112.03 53.33
C ALA A 106 55.41 -111.82 52.95
N GLU A 107 54.52 -112.76 53.28
CA GLU A 107 53.07 -112.64 53.05
C GLU A 107 52.45 -111.49 53.87
N ALA A 108 52.88 -111.29 55.12
CA ALA A 108 52.43 -110.18 55.95
C ALA A 108 52.91 -108.82 55.41
N GLU A 109 54.16 -108.73 54.96
CA GLU A 109 54.70 -107.54 54.30
C GLU A 109 53.97 -107.25 52.98
N GLU A 110 53.69 -108.26 52.17
CA GLU A 110 52.91 -108.11 50.93
C GLU A 110 51.49 -107.64 51.23
N SER A 111 50.83 -108.25 52.22
CA SER A 111 49.50 -107.84 52.67
C SER A 111 49.48 -106.40 53.19
N ALA A 112 50.52 -105.99 53.94
CA ALA A 112 50.65 -104.62 54.41
C ALA A 112 50.86 -103.62 53.25
N ARG A 113 51.65 -103.99 52.24
CA ARG A 113 51.83 -103.16 51.02
C ARG A 113 50.54 -103.05 50.23
N VAL A 114 49.81 -104.15 50.04
CA VAL A 114 48.51 -104.17 49.35
C VAL A 114 47.48 -103.32 50.10
N ALA A 115 47.41 -103.43 51.43
CA ALA A 115 46.53 -102.63 52.26
C ALA A 115 46.89 -101.13 52.20
N THR A 116 48.18 -100.79 52.23
CA THR A 116 48.65 -99.40 52.08
C THR A 116 48.28 -98.84 50.71
N ALA A 117 48.55 -99.57 49.63
CA ALA A 117 48.20 -99.17 48.26
C ALA A 117 46.67 -99.09 48.04
N ALA A 118 45.88 -99.92 48.72
CA ALA A 118 44.42 -99.81 48.72
C ALA A 118 43.97 -98.53 49.45
N GLY A 119 44.54 -98.24 50.63
CA GLY A 119 44.24 -97.02 51.38
C GLY A 119 44.66 -95.73 50.65
N GLU A 120 45.75 -95.76 49.88
CA GLU A 120 46.14 -94.65 49.00
C GLU A 120 45.16 -94.45 47.85
N ARG A 121 44.71 -95.54 47.21
CA ARG A 121 43.69 -95.46 46.14
C ARG A 121 42.36 -94.90 46.65
N VAL A 122 41.92 -95.32 47.84
CA VAL A 122 40.70 -94.77 48.46
C VAL A 122 40.85 -93.27 48.71
N ARG A 123 41.96 -92.83 49.32
CA ARG A 123 42.23 -91.40 49.55
C ARG A 123 42.28 -90.59 48.25
N ALA A 124 42.85 -91.15 47.18
CA ALA A 124 42.88 -90.49 45.88
C ALA A 124 41.47 -90.33 45.28
N VAL A 125 40.62 -91.36 45.38
CA VAL A 125 39.22 -91.32 44.92
C VAL A 125 38.39 -90.34 45.76
N GLU A 126 38.56 -90.33 47.09
CA GLU A 126 37.90 -89.37 47.98
C GLU A 126 38.30 -87.93 47.63
N ALA A 127 39.59 -87.66 47.44
CA ALA A 127 40.08 -86.34 47.05
C ALA A 127 39.55 -85.91 45.66
N GLU A 128 39.45 -86.83 44.70
CA GLU A 128 38.85 -86.56 43.39
C GLU A 128 37.34 -86.28 43.50
N ALA A 129 36.62 -87.02 44.35
CA ALA A 129 35.20 -86.81 44.61
C ALA A 129 34.95 -85.44 45.27
N GLU A 130 35.75 -85.07 46.28
CA GLU A 130 35.67 -83.75 46.92
C GLU A 130 35.93 -82.60 45.93
N ARG A 131 36.92 -82.78 45.03
CA ARG A 131 37.19 -81.80 43.96
C ARG A 131 36.00 -81.66 43.02
N LYS A 132 35.45 -82.77 42.53
CA LYS A 132 34.26 -82.77 41.66
C LYS A 132 33.04 -82.16 42.36
N ASP A 133 32.89 -82.39 43.67
CA ASP A 133 31.82 -81.78 44.45
C ASP A 133 32.01 -80.26 44.63
N ALA A 134 33.25 -79.81 44.82
CA ALA A 134 33.58 -78.39 44.86
C ALA A 134 33.34 -77.73 43.50
N GLU A 135 33.75 -78.37 42.40
CA GLU A 135 33.49 -77.92 41.02
C GLU A 135 31.98 -77.80 40.75
N ARG A 136 31.19 -78.85 41.05
CA ARG A 136 29.71 -78.80 40.91
C ARG A 136 29.04 -77.78 41.81
N ARG A 137 29.63 -77.43 42.95
CA ARG A 137 29.14 -76.33 43.81
C ARG A 137 29.46 -74.97 43.20
N ALA A 138 30.66 -74.80 42.66
CA ALA A 138 31.08 -73.58 41.98
C ALA A 138 30.26 -73.34 40.70
N GLU A 139 30.03 -74.38 39.90
CA GLU A 139 29.19 -74.32 38.69
C GLU A 139 27.75 -73.90 39.04
N ARG A 140 27.12 -74.54 40.04
CA ARG A 140 25.78 -74.16 40.49
C ARG A 140 25.72 -72.73 41.03
N ALA A 141 26.75 -72.26 41.73
CA ALA A 141 26.82 -70.88 42.21
C ALA A 141 26.96 -69.89 41.04
N ALA A 142 27.77 -70.21 40.03
CA ALA A 142 27.91 -69.41 38.83
C ALA A 142 26.61 -69.37 38.01
N ASP A 143 25.92 -70.50 37.85
CA ASP A 143 24.63 -70.57 37.17
C ASP A 143 23.57 -69.75 37.91
N GLN A 144 23.51 -69.85 39.25
CA GLN A 144 22.60 -69.04 40.06
C GLN A 144 22.88 -67.54 39.90
N GLN A 145 24.15 -67.15 39.89
CA GLN A 145 24.54 -65.76 39.66
C GLN A 145 24.17 -65.29 38.25
N ALA A 146 24.37 -66.13 37.23
CA ALA A 146 23.99 -65.81 35.85
C ALA A 146 22.46 -65.63 35.72
N VAL A 147 21.67 -66.50 36.35
CA VAL A 147 20.20 -66.37 36.40
C VAL A 147 19.78 -65.09 37.11
N GLN A 148 20.40 -64.75 38.25
CA GLN A 148 20.09 -63.49 38.96
C GLN A 148 20.45 -62.25 38.12
N GLN A 149 21.58 -62.28 37.41
CA GLN A 149 21.99 -61.20 36.51
C GLN A 149 20.99 -61.04 35.35
N ALA A 150 20.59 -62.15 34.73
CA ALA A 150 19.59 -62.15 33.67
C ALA A 150 18.23 -61.62 34.15
N GLN A 151 17.78 -62.01 35.35
CA GLN A 151 16.56 -61.48 35.95
C GLN A 151 16.67 -59.97 36.22
N ALA A 152 17.79 -59.50 36.77
CA ALA A 152 18.01 -58.08 37.01
C ALA A 152 18.10 -57.26 35.72
N GLU A 153 18.61 -57.84 34.62
CA GLU A 153 18.60 -57.22 33.30
C GLU A 153 17.19 -57.18 32.71
N ILE A 154 16.42 -58.28 32.80
CA ILE A 154 15.03 -58.33 32.36
C ILE A 154 14.19 -57.28 33.10
N GLU A 155 14.35 -57.13 34.42
CA GLU A 155 13.63 -56.12 35.18
C GLU A 155 14.07 -54.69 34.81
N ARG A 156 15.36 -54.46 34.54
CA ARG A 156 15.83 -53.16 34.00
C ARG A 156 15.22 -52.85 32.64
N VAL A 157 15.17 -53.83 31.74
CA VAL A 157 14.55 -53.67 30.41
C VAL A 157 13.06 -53.43 30.53
N ARG A 158 12.35 -54.15 31.42
CA ARG A 158 10.92 -53.94 31.69
C ARG A 158 10.65 -52.55 32.25
N ALA A 159 11.46 -52.09 33.20
CA ALA A 159 11.33 -50.75 33.77
C ALA A 159 11.61 -49.66 32.71
N GLY A 160 12.64 -49.86 31.87
CA GLY A 160 12.94 -48.97 30.74
C GLY A 160 11.79 -48.90 29.74
N ALA A 161 11.28 -50.05 29.31
CA ALA A 161 10.15 -50.13 28.39
C ALA A 161 8.86 -49.50 28.99
N ALA A 162 8.58 -49.73 30.27
CA ALA A 162 7.45 -49.10 30.95
C ALA A 162 7.58 -47.56 31.00
N ALA A 163 8.79 -47.05 31.24
CA ALA A 163 9.06 -45.61 31.22
C ALA A 163 8.91 -45.02 29.81
N GLU A 164 9.39 -45.72 28.77
CA GLU A 164 9.21 -45.31 27.37
C GLU A 164 7.74 -45.29 26.96
N VAL A 165 6.96 -46.31 27.35
CA VAL A 165 5.51 -46.37 27.11
C VAL A 165 4.81 -45.21 27.81
N ALA A 166 5.12 -44.94 29.08
CA ALA A 166 4.53 -43.82 29.82
C ALA A 166 4.85 -42.47 29.16
N ALA A 167 6.10 -42.27 28.71
CA ALA A 167 6.51 -41.06 27.99
C ALA A 167 5.80 -40.93 26.63
N ALA A 168 5.62 -42.04 25.91
CA ALA A 168 4.86 -42.05 24.65
C ALA A 168 3.38 -41.72 24.87
N GLU A 169 2.74 -42.28 25.89
CA GLU A 169 1.36 -41.98 26.26
C GLU A 169 1.17 -40.52 26.68
N GLU A 170 2.13 -39.94 27.40
CA GLU A 170 2.13 -38.51 27.73
C GLU A 170 2.28 -37.64 26.48
N GLY A 171 3.18 -38.03 25.56
CA GLY A 171 3.33 -37.38 24.26
C GLY A 171 2.05 -37.41 23.43
N VAL A 172 1.34 -38.54 23.40
CA VAL A 172 0.03 -38.67 22.74
C VAL A 172 -1.00 -37.78 23.41
N ARG A 173 -1.10 -37.77 24.75
CA ARG A 173 -2.02 -36.89 25.48
C ARG A 173 -1.76 -35.42 25.21
N ALA A 174 -0.49 -35.00 25.16
CA ALA A 174 -0.12 -33.63 24.82
C ALA A 174 -0.48 -33.28 23.37
N ALA A 175 -0.25 -34.19 22.43
CA ALA A 175 -0.61 -34.00 21.02
C ALA A 175 -2.13 -33.90 20.83
N GLU A 176 -2.91 -34.76 21.50
CA GLU A 176 -4.38 -34.69 21.51
C GLU A 176 -4.89 -33.37 22.11
N ALA A 177 -4.30 -32.92 23.23
CA ALA A 177 -4.66 -31.65 23.84
C ALA A 177 -4.43 -30.46 22.88
N ARG A 178 -3.27 -30.42 22.21
CA ARG A 178 -2.98 -29.39 21.18
C ARG A 178 -3.87 -29.51 19.94
N ALA A 179 -4.27 -30.72 19.56
CA ALA A 179 -5.22 -30.91 18.47
C ALA A 179 -6.61 -30.37 18.82
N ARG A 180 -7.08 -30.62 20.06
CA ARG A 180 -8.33 -30.06 20.58
C ARG A 180 -8.28 -28.53 20.64
N GLU A 181 -7.21 -27.96 21.18
CA GLU A 181 -7.01 -26.51 21.24
C GLU A 181 -7.03 -25.88 19.84
N ARG A 182 -6.25 -26.41 18.88
CA ARG A 182 -6.27 -25.93 17.48
C ARG A 182 -7.62 -26.09 16.78
N SER A 183 -8.43 -27.06 17.19
CA SER A 183 -9.79 -27.20 16.68
C SER A 183 -10.70 -26.11 17.26
N ALA A 184 -10.56 -25.80 18.54
CA ALA A 184 -11.28 -24.72 19.22
C ALA A 184 -10.90 -23.35 18.62
N GLU A 185 -9.61 -23.08 18.44
CA GLU A 185 -9.09 -21.88 17.77
C GLU A 185 -9.69 -21.73 16.38
N ARG A 186 -9.65 -22.79 15.55
CA ARG A 186 -10.25 -22.76 14.20
C ARG A 186 -11.76 -22.54 14.23
N THR A 187 -12.49 -23.06 15.22
CA THR A 187 -13.92 -22.76 15.36
C THR A 187 -14.16 -21.31 15.74
N THR A 188 -13.35 -20.73 16.64
CA THR A 188 -13.46 -19.32 17.01
C THR A 188 -13.07 -18.39 15.86
N GLU A 189 -12.01 -18.72 15.10
CA GLU A 189 -11.61 -17.96 13.91
C GLU A 189 -12.69 -18.02 12.82
N ARG A 190 -13.29 -19.19 12.57
CA ARG A 190 -14.40 -19.31 11.62
C ARG A 190 -15.61 -18.49 12.06
N ALA A 191 -15.99 -18.57 13.34
CA ALA A 191 -17.10 -17.77 13.87
C ALA A 191 -16.83 -16.25 13.74
N ALA A 192 -15.61 -15.81 14.05
CA ALA A 192 -15.21 -14.41 13.88
C ALA A 192 -15.20 -13.99 12.40
N GLY A 193 -14.70 -14.84 11.50
CA GLY A 193 -14.72 -14.62 10.06
C GLY A 193 -16.13 -14.56 9.48
N GLU A 194 -17.02 -15.46 9.91
CA GLU A 194 -18.45 -15.45 9.55
C GLU A 194 -19.13 -14.17 10.05
N GLN A 195 -18.85 -13.75 11.28
CA GLN A 195 -19.39 -12.50 11.83
C GLN A 195 -18.88 -11.27 11.06
N ALA A 196 -17.59 -11.23 10.69
CA ALA A 196 -17.03 -10.15 9.87
C ALA A 196 -17.66 -10.12 8.47
N MET A 197 -17.90 -11.29 7.85
CA MET A 197 -18.60 -11.39 6.57
C MET A 197 -20.05 -10.91 6.66
N GLN A 198 -20.77 -11.25 7.73
CA GLN A 198 -22.12 -10.74 7.98
C GLN A 198 -22.14 -9.22 8.17
N GLN A 199 -21.16 -8.66 8.90
CA GLN A 199 -21.02 -7.22 9.06
C GLN A 199 -20.77 -6.52 7.71
N LEU A 200 -19.85 -7.05 6.89
CA LEU A 200 -19.59 -6.53 5.54
C LEU A 200 -20.82 -6.62 4.64
N GLN A 201 -21.59 -7.72 4.70
CA GLN A 201 -22.83 -7.84 3.95
C GLN A 201 -23.86 -6.79 4.39
N ALA A 202 -24.03 -6.59 5.70
CA ALA A 202 -24.91 -5.56 6.23
C ALA A 202 -24.47 -4.13 5.84
N GLU A 203 -23.16 -3.86 5.83
CA GLU A 203 -22.62 -2.58 5.33
C GLU A 203 -22.87 -2.39 3.83
N ILE A 204 -22.65 -3.42 3.01
CA ILE A 204 -22.94 -3.38 1.57
C ILE A 204 -24.43 -3.13 1.34
N GLU A 205 -25.31 -3.78 2.09
CA GLU A 205 -26.76 -3.55 2.01
C GLU A 205 -27.14 -2.13 2.40
N ARG A 206 -26.53 -1.56 3.46
CA ARG A 206 -26.72 -0.14 3.83
C ARG A 206 -26.24 0.78 2.72
N VAL A 207 -25.02 0.61 2.22
CA VAL A 207 -24.48 1.44 1.13
C VAL A 207 -25.37 1.36 -0.11
N ARG A 208 -25.91 0.17 -0.43
CA ARG A 208 -26.87 0.01 -1.54
C ARG A 208 -28.18 0.74 -1.28
N ALA A 209 -28.71 0.69 -0.05
CA ALA A 209 -29.93 1.41 0.32
C ALA A 209 -29.71 2.94 0.27
N ASP A 210 -28.58 3.43 0.80
CA ASP A 210 -28.21 4.83 0.78
C ASP A 210 -28.02 5.32 -0.66
N ALA A 211 -27.29 4.57 -1.49
CA ALA A 211 -27.11 4.89 -2.90
C ALA A 211 -28.45 4.89 -3.66
N ALA A 212 -29.35 3.94 -3.37
CA ALA A 212 -30.69 3.93 -3.97
C ALA A 212 -31.50 5.16 -3.54
N ALA A 213 -31.40 5.59 -2.28
CA ALA A 213 -32.04 6.80 -1.78
C ALA A 213 -31.46 8.07 -2.43
N GLU A 214 -30.14 8.17 -2.57
CA GLU A 214 -29.47 9.27 -3.27
C GLU A 214 -29.88 9.32 -4.74
N VAL A 215 -29.93 8.17 -5.43
CA VAL A 215 -30.40 8.10 -6.82
C VAL A 215 -31.86 8.53 -6.92
N ALA A 216 -32.73 8.10 -6.01
CA ALA A 216 -34.13 8.53 -5.99
C ALA A 216 -34.25 10.04 -5.76
N ALA A 217 -33.50 10.61 -4.82
CA ALA A 217 -33.46 12.05 -4.57
C ALA A 217 -32.93 12.82 -5.78
N ALA A 218 -31.88 12.33 -6.45
CA ALA A 218 -31.35 12.93 -7.67
C ALA A 218 -32.36 12.86 -8.83
N GLN A 219 -33.08 11.74 -8.98
CA GLN A 219 -34.15 11.63 -9.97
C GLN A 219 -35.28 12.63 -9.69
N GLU A 220 -35.62 12.86 -8.42
CA GLU A 220 -36.64 13.83 -8.05
C GLU A 220 -36.19 15.28 -8.30
N THR A 221 -34.92 15.62 -8.03
CA THR A 221 -34.39 16.95 -8.40
C THR A 221 -34.35 17.17 -9.90
N VAL A 222 -34.01 16.13 -10.69
CA VAL A 222 -34.11 16.19 -12.16
C VAL A 222 -35.55 16.40 -12.60
N ARG A 223 -36.51 15.63 -12.08
CA ARG A 223 -37.94 15.81 -12.41
C ARG A 223 -38.44 17.22 -12.06
N ALA A 224 -38.03 17.76 -10.91
CA ALA A 224 -38.38 19.13 -10.51
C ALA A 224 -37.75 20.17 -11.45
N ALA A 225 -36.50 19.98 -11.87
CA ALA A 225 -35.81 20.85 -12.82
C ALA A 225 -36.46 20.79 -14.21
N GLU A 226 -36.82 19.60 -14.68
CA GLU A 226 -37.57 19.39 -15.93
C GLU A 226 -38.93 20.07 -15.88
N ALA A 227 -39.69 19.89 -14.80
CA ALA A 227 -40.98 20.57 -14.59
C ALA A 227 -40.82 22.10 -14.63
N ARG A 228 -39.79 22.65 -13.98
CA ARG A 228 -39.52 24.09 -14.03
C ARG A 228 -39.04 24.57 -15.40
N ALA A 229 -38.32 23.75 -16.15
CA ALA A 229 -37.93 24.05 -17.53
C ALA A 229 -39.13 24.08 -18.47
N VAL A 230 -40.10 23.16 -18.29
CA VAL A 230 -41.39 23.18 -18.98
C VAL A 230 -42.19 24.41 -18.59
N GLU A 231 -42.29 24.74 -17.31
CA GLU A 231 -42.98 25.96 -16.86
C GLU A 231 -42.37 27.21 -17.49
N ARG A 232 -41.04 27.36 -17.46
CA ARG A 232 -40.35 28.48 -18.14
C ARG A 232 -40.48 28.47 -19.66
N SER A 233 -40.70 27.32 -20.30
CA SER A 233 -41.00 27.27 -21.73
C SER A 233 -42.41 27.77 -22.00
N THR A 234 -43.38 27.36 -21.16
CA THR A 234 -44.77 27.85 -21.23
C THR A 234 -44.86 29.36 -20.95
N GLU A 235 -44.20 29.86 -19.91
CA GLU A 235 -44.09 31.30 -19.60
C GLU A 235 -43.53 32.07 -20.81
N ARG A 236 -42.42 31.61 -21.40
CA ARG A 236 -41.84 32.24 -22.60
C ARG A 236 -42.78 32.20 -23.81
N THR A 237 -43.58 31.15 -23.97
CA THR A 237 -44.59 31.12 -25.06
C THR A 237 -45.72 32.11 -24.80
N THR A 238 -46.17 32.24 -23.55
CA THR A 238 -47.18 33.24 -23.18
C THR A 238 -46.66 34.67 -23.28
N GLU A 239 -45.42 34.94 -22.86
CA GLU A 239 -44.76 36.24 -23.02
C GLU A 239 -44.55 36.61 -24.49
N ARG A 240 -44.20 35.64 -25.35
CA ARG A 240 -44.14 35.88 -26.80
C ARG A 240 -45.51 36.20 -27.38
N ALA A 241 -46.55 35.46 -26.99
CA ALA A 241 -47.91 35.74 -27.44
C ALA A 241 -48.37 37.15 -27.01
N THR A 242 -48.16 37.54 -25.75
CA THR A 242 -48.53 38.88 -25.26
C THR A 242 -47.67 39.98 -25.89
N GLY A 243 -46.37 39.73 -26.11
CA GLY A 243 -45.48 40.64 -26.83
C GLY A 243 -45.87 40.82 -28.30
N GLU A 244 -46.27 39.74 -28.98
CA GLU A 244 -46.79 39.77 -30.35
C GLU A 244 -48.12 40.52 -30.42
N GLU A 245 -49.04 40.32 -29.46
CA GLU A 245 -50.27 41.09 -29.37
C GLU A 245 -50.03 42.59 -29.13
N ALA A 246 -49.03 42.95 -28.31
CA ALA A 246 -48.61 44.33 -28.09
C ALA A 246 -48.02 44.93 -29.37
N LEU A 247 -47.16 44.19 -30.08
CA LEU A 247 -46.64 44.62 -31.39
C LEU A 247 -47.74 44.78 -32.44
N GLN A 248 -48.73 43.89 -32.45
CA GLN A 248 -49.88 44.01 -33.34
C GLN A 248 -50.75 45.23 -32.99
N ARG A 249 -50.93 45.55 -31.70
CA ARG A 249 -51.59 46.79 -31.27
C ARG A 249 -50.82 48.02 -31.75
N VAL A 250 -49.51 48.08 -31.51
CA VAL A 250 -48.65 49.19 -31.97
C VAL A 250 -48.67 49.30 -33.49
N ARG A 251 -48.68 48.19 -34.24
CA ARG A 251 -48.80 48.22 -35.71
C ARG A 251 -50.14 48.78 -36.16
N ARG A 252 -51.26 48.39 -35.55
CA ARG A 252 -52.59 48.95 -35.86
C ARG A 252 -52.68 50.43 -35.50
N GLU A 253 -52.09 50.85 -34.39
CA GLU A 253 -51.99 52.26 -34.01
C GLU A 253 -51.12 53.04 -34.99
N LEU A 254 -49.99 52.50 -35.42
CA LEU A 254 -49.16 53.10 -36.46
C LEU A 254 -49.88 53.17 -37.82
N GLU A 255 -50.62 52.13 -38.20
CA GLU A 255 -51.45 52.12 -39.41
C GLU A 255 -52.52 53.22 -39.34
N LYS A 256 -53.17 53.36 -38.18
CA LYS A 256 -54.16 54.40 -37.91
C LYS A 256 -53.52 55.79 -37.93
N VAL A 257 -52.38 55.98 -37.28
CA VAL A 257 -51.64 57.25 -37.33
C VAL A 257 -51.21 57.58 -38.76
N ARG A 258 -50.81 56.59 -39.57
CA ARG A 258 -50.52 56.80 -40.99
C ARG A 258 -51.78 57.16 -41.79
N SER A 259 -52.93 56.54 -41.52
CA SER A 259 -54.18 56.90 -42.19
C SER A 259 -54.66 58.28 -41.80
N ASP A 260 -54.59 58.61 -40.51
CA ASP A 260 -54.99 59.91 -39.96
C ASP A 260 -54.04 60.99 -40.48
N ALA A 261 -52.72 60.76 -40.48
CA ALA A 261 -51.75 61.67 -41.09
C ALA A 261 -51.94 61.81 -42.61
N ALA A 262 -52.27 60.74 -43.33
CA ALA A 262 -52.59 60.82 -44.76
C ALA A 262 -53.87 61.62 -45.01
N ALA A 263 -54.88 61.47 -44.15
CA ALA A 263 -56.12 62.24 -44.20
C ALA A 263 -55.89 63.72 -43.85
N GLU A 264 -55.06 64.01 -42.84
CA GLU A 264 -54.66 65.38 -42.49
C GLU A 264 -53.82 66.03 -43.59
N VAL A 265 -52.88 65.30 -44.20
CA VAL A 265 -52.13 65.81 -45.37
C VAL A 265 -53.05 66.04 -46.56
N ALA A 266 -54.05 65.17 -46.80
CA ALA A 266 -55.03 65.37 -47.85
C ALA A 266 -55.94 66.58 -47.56
N ALA A 267 -56.38 66.75 -46.31
CA ALA A 267 -57.17 67.89 -45.86
C ALA A 267 -56.36 69.20 -45.96
N ALA A 268 -55.11 69.21 -45.51
CA ALA A 268 -54.20 70.34 -45.62
C ALA A 268 -53.88 70.69 -47.09
N ARG A 269 -53.72 69.69 -47.96
CA ARG A 269 -53.57 69.93 -49.42
C ARG A 269 -54.86 70.46 -50.05
N GLY A 270 -56.01 69.95 -49.62
CA GLY A 270 -57.32 70.46 -50.03
C GLY A 270 -57.51 71.92 -49.63
N GLN A 271 -57.18 72.25 -48.37
CA GLN A 271 -57.26 73.60 -47.83
C GLN A 271 -56.26 74.53 -48.52
N ALA A 272 -55.00 74.12 -48.69
CA ALA A 272 -54.02 74.89 -49.46
C ALA A 272 -54.43 75.08 -50.92
N SER A 273 -55.07 74.09 -51.56
CA SER A 273 -55.60 74.26 -52.92
C SER A 273 -56.79 75.22 -52.97
N GLY A 274 -57.63 75.23 -51.93
CA GLY A 274 -58.72 76.18 -51.75
C GLY A 274 -58.20 77.60 -51.51
N ASP A 275 -57.18 77.76 -50.68
CA ASP A 275 -56.53 79.04 -50.39
C ASP A 275 -55.81 79.59 -51.64
N VAL A 276 -55.17 78.72 -52.43
CA VAL A 276 -54.57 79.11 -53.73
C VAL A 276 -55.64 79.47 -54.75
N ALA A 277 -56.78 78.78 -54.78
CA ALA A 277 -57.89 79.14 -55.66
C ALA A 277 -58.53 80.47 -55.26
N ALA A 278 -58.76 80.68 -53.96
CA ALA A 278 -59.28 81.94 -53.41
C ALA A 278 -58.29 83.10 -53.63
N ALA A 279 -56.99 82.87 -53.46
CA ALA A 279 -55.96 83.85 -53.76
C ALA A 279 -55.88 84.16 -55.27
N ARG A 280 -56.11 83.17 -56.14
CA ARG A 280 -56.19 83.40 -57.60
C ARG A 280 -57.45 84.15 -58.00
N GLU A 281 -58.61 83.83 -57.44
CA GLU A 281 -59.84 84.61 -57.69
C GLU A 281 -59.72 86.03 -57.16
N ALA A 282 -59.12 86.23 -55.97
CA ALA A 282 -58.86 87.55 -55.42
C ALA A 282 -57.85 88.32 -56.29
N ALA A 283 -56.78 87.67 -56.75
CA ALA A 283 -55.81 88.29 -57.65
C ALA A 283 -56.40 88.57 -59.04
N GLU A 284 -57.26 87.70 -59.59
CA GLU A 284 -57.95 87.93 -60.86
C GLU A 284 -59.01 89.04 -60.73
N ALA A 285 -59.69 89.14 -59.59
CA ALA A 285 -60.59 90.25 -59.27
C ALA A 285 -59.83 91.57 -59.10
N GLU A 286 -58.67 91.56 -58.44
CA GLU A 286 -57.77 92.72 -58.37
C GLU A 286 -57.19 93.08 -59.73
N ILE A 287 -56.82 92.11 -60.58
CA ILE A 287 -56.38 92.34 -61.95
C ILE A 287 -57.52 92.88 -62.81
N ALA A 288 -58.75 92.40 -62.63
CA ALA A 288 -59.92 92.92 -63.34
C ALA A 288 -60.25 94.35 -62.89
N ALA A 289 -60.22 94.63 -61.58
CA ALA A 289 -60.41 95.98 -61.03
C ALA A 289 -59.27 96.93 -61.45
N ALA A 290 -58.03 96.44 -61.49
CA ALA A 290 -56.87 97.19 -61.97
C ALA A 290 -56.93 97.41 -63.49
N ARG A 291 -57.52 96.50 -64.28
CA ARG A 291 -57.77 96.68 -65.72
C ARG A 291 -58.92 97.63 -65.99
N GLU A 292 -60.02 97.58 -65.23
CA GLU A 292 -61.10 98.57 -65.31
C GLU A 292 -60.61 99.96 -64.88
N ALA A 293 -59.81 100.03 -63.81
CA ALA A 293 -59.16 101.27 -63.38
C ALA A 293 -58.16 101.76 -64.45
N ALA A 294 -57.33 100.87 -65.01
CA ALA A 294 -56.40 101.20 -66.08
C ALA A 294 -57.11 101.60 -67.37
N ASP A 295 -58.23 101.00 -67.77
CA ASP A 295 -58.99 101.38 -68.98
C ASP A 295 -59.72 102.72 -68.78
N ALA A 296 -60.22 103.00 -67.57
CA ALA A 296 -60.76 104.30 -67.18
C ALA A 296 -59.66 105.38 -67.03
N GLU A 297 -58.42 104.98 -66.73
CA GLU A 297 -57.26 105.85 -66.64
C GLU A 297 -56.66 106.11 -68.03
N VAL A 298 -56.58 105.11 -68.91
CA VAL A 298 -56.18 105.21 -70.32
C VAL A 298 -57.14 106.11 -71.10
N ALA A 299 -58.45 106.00 -70.90
CA ALA A 299 -59.42 106.93 -71.49
C ALA A 299 -59.25 108.39 -70.99
N ARG A 300 -58.71 108.59 -69.78
CA ARG A 300 -58.34 109.90 -69.21
C ARG A 300 -56.97 110.37 -69.71
N TRP A 301 -56.01 109.46 -69.88
CA TRP A 301 -54.65 109.72 -70.36
C TRP A 301 -54.58 109.89 -71.88
N GLU A 302 -55.49 109.34 -72.69
CA GLU A 302 -55.59 109.59 -74.14
C GLU A 302 -56.16 111.00 -74.44
N ALA A 303 -57.08 111.49 -73.60
CA ALA A 303 -57.54 112.88 -73.63
C ALA A 303 -56.49 113.87 -73.04
N HIS A 304 -55.60 113.39 -72.17
CA HIS A 304 -54.47 114.16 -71.62
C HIS A 304 -53.22 114.12 -72.53
N ALA A 305 -53.00 113.05 -73.29
CA ALA A 305 -51.86 112.82 -74.18
C ALA A 305 -51.86 113.75 -75.40
N LEU A 306 -53.03 114.07 -75.97
CA LEU A 306 -53.17 115.13 -76.99
C LEU A 306 -52.90 116.54 -76.43
N ASN A 307 -52.83 116.70 -75.10
CA ASN A 307 -52.53 117.96 -74.41
C ASN A 307 -51.08 117.98 -73.83
N MET A 308 -50.46 116.81 -73.63
CA MET A 308 -49.11 116.61 -73.06
C MET A 308 -48.00 116.46 -74.09
N GLU A 309 -48.30 116.19 -75.37
CA GLU A 309 -47.32 116.27 -76.48
C GLU A 309 -46.74 117.70 -76.67
N ARG A 310 -47.33 118.69 -75.98
CA ARG A 310 -46.91 120.09 -75.92
C ARG A 310 -46.01 120.41 -74.71
N TRP A 311 -45.77 119.48 -73.77
CA TRP A 311 -45.14 119.74 -72.46
C TRP A 311 -43.85 118.96 -72.15
N ALA A 312 -42.93 118.97 -73.11
CA ALA A 312 -41.50 118.80 -72.86
C ALA A 312 -41.00 117.33 -72.76
N ARG A 313 -39.94 116.92 -73.46
CA ARG A 313 -38.55 117.41 -73.30
C ARG A 313 -38.16 117.54 -71.83
N GLY A 314 -37.82 116.42 -71.19
CA GLY A 314 -37.19 116.42 -69.87
C GLY A 314 -36.67 115.03 -69.50
N GLU A 315 -35.36 114.86 -69.53
CA GLU A 315 -34.60 113.69 -69.05
C GLU A 315 -34.73 113.50 -67.53
N VAL A 316 -34.53 112.28 -67.00
CA VAL A 316 -33.53 111.94 -65.96
C VAL A 316 -33.22 110.43 -65.98
N SER A 317 -31.92 110.14 -65.91
CA SER A 317 -31.23 108.84 -65.89
C SER A 317 -30.85 108.42 -64.46
N THR A 318 -30.78 107.12 -64.16
CA THR A 318 -30.05 106.59 -62.99
C THR A 318 -29.12 105.45 -63.39
N GLN A 319 -27.81 105.71 -63.34
CA GLN A 319 -26.72 104.75 -63.55
C GLN A 319 -26.30 104.10 -62.20
N LEU A 320 -26.04 102.79 -62.21
CA LEU A 320 -25.51 101.98 -61.09
C LEU A 320 -23.98 102.18 -60.96
N LEU A 321 -23.47 102.30 -59.72
CA LEU A 321 -22.04 102.46 -59.39
C LEU A 321 -21.39 101.10 -59.05
N THR A 322 -20.16 100.86 -59.53
CA THR A 322 -19.40 99.59 -59.37
C THR A 322 -18.15 99.82 -58.51
N ILE A 323 -17.97 99.08 -57.40
CA ILE A 323 -16.75 99.12 -56.58
C ILE A 323 -15.62 98.34 -57.30
N PRO A 324 -14.41 98.91 -57.48
CA PRO A 324 -13.31 98.21 -58.15
C PRO A 324 -12.77 97.08 -57.29
N VAL A 325 -12.64 95.87 -57.85
CA VAL A 325 -12.06 94.70 -57.19
C VAL A 325 -10.59 94.59 -57.58
N PRO A 326 -9.64 94.52 -56.64
CA PRO A 326 -8.25 94.39 -57.02
C PRO A 326 -7.89 92.98 -57.53
N PRO A 327 -6.92 92.90 -58.46
CA PRO A 327 -6.28 91.65 -58.84
C PRO A 327 -5.70 90.90 -57.61
N PRO A 328 -5.83 89.57 -57.56
CA PRO A 328 -5.43 88.77 -56.40
C PRO A 328 -3.94 88.92 -56.02
N GLU A 329 -3.08 89.28 -56.99
CA GLU A 329 -1.65 89.49 -56.80
C GLU A 329 -1.34 90.74 -55.97
N LEU A 330 -2.24 91.72 -55.93
CA LEU A 330 -2.04 93.01 -55.25
C LEU A 330 -2.61 93.05 -53.83
N ARG A 331 -3.53 92.11 -53.51
CA ARG A 331 -4.42 92.15 -52.34
C ARG A 331 -3.71 92.20 -50.99
N ALA A 332 -2.53 91.59 -50.88
CA ALA A 332 -1.77 91.56 -49.63
C ALA A 332 -1.22 92.94 -49.20
N GLN A 333 -1.08 93.90 -50.14
CA GLN A 333 -0.41 95.18 -49.89
C GLN A 333 -1.33 96.41 -50.02
N ILE A 334 -2.61 96.22 -50.32
CA ILE A 334 -3.60 97.29 -50.58
C ILE A 334 -4.80 97.25 -49.63
N TRP A 335 -4.70 96.45 -48.57
CA TRP A 335 -5.79 96.24 -47.63
C TRP A 335 -6.28 97.54 -46.99
N SER A 336 -5.39 98.51 -46.75
CA SER A 336 -5.75 99.86 -46.27
C SER A 336 -6.64 100.62 -47.26
N VAL A 337 -6.32 100.57 -48.56
CA VAL A 337 -7.08 101.23 -49.64
C VAL A 337 -8.47 100.60 -49.80
N GLU A 338 -8.54 99.26 -49.86
CA GLU A 338 -9.82 98.53 -49.94
C GLU A 338 -10.71 98.87 -48.74
N THR A 339 -10.13 98.83 -47.54
CA THR A 339 -10.85 99.10 -46.29
C THR A 339 -11.41 100.51 -46.26
N THR A 340 -10.66 101.51 -46.75
CA THR A 340 -11.13 102.90 -46.78
C THR A 340 -12.29 103.10 -47.76
N ILE A 341 -12.24 102.50 -48.96
CA ILE A 341 -13.32 102.59 -49.96
C ILE A 341 -14.57 101.87 -49.48
N ASP A 342 -14.42 100.71 -48.84
CA ASP A 342 -15.54 99.96 -48.26
C ASP A 342 -16.21 100.75 -47.13
N MET A 343 -15.45 101.39 -46.25
CA MET A 343 -16.00 102.25 -45.19
C MET A 343 -16.78 103.43 -45.77
N LEU A 344 -16.29 104.07 -46.85
CA LEU A 344 -17.04 105.12 -47.54
C LEU A 344 -18.32 104.61 -48.20
N TYR A 345 -18.30 103.41 -48.77
CA TYR A 345 -19.50 102.78 -49.31
C TYR A 345 -20.53 102.49 -48.20
N GLN A 346 -20.09 102.03 -47.03
CA GLN A 346 -20.96 101.84 -45.86
C GLN A 346 -21.55 103.17 -45.37
N ILE A 347 -20.78 104.27 -45.37
CA ILE A 347 -21.30 105.60 -45.05
C ILE A 347 -22.33 106.06 -46.10
N CYS A 348 -22.09 105.83 -47.40
CA CYS A 348 -23.09 106.05 -48.45
C CYS A 348 -24.38 105.26 -48.19
N HIS A 349 -24.25 103.99 -47.81
CA HIS A 349 -25.40 103.12 -47.54
C HIS A 349 -26.19 103.60 -46.31
N VAL A 350 -25.51 104.02 -45.25
CA VAL A 350 -26.15 104.66 -44.08
C VAL A 350 -26.97 105.88 -44.52
N LEU A 351 -26.42 106.75 -45.37
CA LEU A 351 -27.16 107.92 -45.89
C LEU A 351 -28.32 107.54 -46.80
N GLU A 352 -28.20 106.46 -47.59
CA GLU A 352 -29.29 105.96 -48.42
C GLU A 352 -30.44 105.39 -47.60
N VAL A 353 -30.14 104.64 -46.52
CA VAL A 353 -31.17 104.14 -45.60
C VAL A 353 -31.88 105.32 -44.91
N VAL A 354 -31.16 106.35 -44.49
CA VAL A 354 -31.75 107.58 -43.91
C VAL A 354 -32.58 108.37 -44.96
N LEU A 355 -32.28 108.24 -46.26
CA LEU A 355 -33.04 108.88 -47.34
C LEU A 355 -34.36 108.17 -47.71
N VAL A 356 -34.54 106.90 -47.33
CA VAL A 356 -35.73 106.11 -47.66
C VAL A 356 -36.71 106.16 -46.49
N GLU A 357 -37.69 107.06 -46.56
CA GLU A 357 -38.65 107.33 -45.47
C GLU A 357 -39.72 106.25 -45.23
N ASP A 358 -39.83 105.18 -46.03
CA ASP A 358 -41.06 104.35 -46.05
C ASP A 358 -40.88 102.83 -46.26
N VAL A 359 -39.73 102.25 -45.90
CA VAL A 359 -39.56 100.79 -45.93
C VAL A 359 -38.87 100.31 -44.66
N GLU A 360 -39.47 99.32 -43.99
CA GLU A 360 -38.89 98.56 -42.86
C GLU A 360 -37.58 97.91 -43.30
N SER A 361 -36.50 98.68 -43.34
CA SER A 361 -35.15 98.18 -43.47
C SER A 361 -34.76 97.55 -42.14
N PRO A 362 -34.27 96.30 -42.12
CA PRO A 362 -33.78 95.67 -40.88
C PRO A 362 -32.52 96.33 -40.32
N PHE A 363 -32.01 97.39 -40.96
CA PHE A 363 -30.82 98.12 -40.57
C PHE A 363 -31.17 99.48 -39.96
N VAL A 364 -31.03 99.59 -38.64
CA VAL A 364 -31.14 100.87 -37.91
C VAL A 364 -29.73 101.46 -37.80
N PRO A 365 -29.46 102.66 -38.36
CA PRO A 365 -28.15 103.30 -38.25
C PRO A 365 -27.76 103.55 -36.80
N ASP A 366 -26.65 102.95 -36.35
CA ASP A 366 -26.07 103.20 -35.03
C ASP A 366 -25.08 104.38 -35.10
N LEU A 367 -25.24 105.33 -34.19
CA LEU A 367 -24.40 106.53 -34.08
C LEU A 367 -22.95 106.16 -33.73
N ASP A 368 -22.74 105.18 -32.85
CA ASP A 368 -21.40 104.75 -32.45
C ASP A 368 -20.70 104.01 -33.60
N PHE A 369 -21.45 103.21 -34.35
CA PHE A 369 -20.98 102.61 -35.60
C PHE A 369 -20.56 103.67 -36.63
N THR A 370 -21.40 104.70 -36.85
CA THR A 370 -21.09 105.76 -37.81
C THR A 370 -19.89 106.60 -37.38
N ARG A 371 -19.78 106.95 -36.09
CA ARG A 371 -18.61 107.67 -35.54
C ARG A 371 -17.31 106.89 -35.72
N ASN A 372 -17.34 105.57 -35.53
CA ASN A 372 -16.19 104.70 -35.73
C ASN A 372 -15.77 104.65 -37.21
N LEU A 373 -16.73 104.54 -38.13
CA LEU A 373 -16.47 104.59 -39.57
C LEU A 373 -15.86 105.94 -39.99
N THR A 374 -16.44 107.06 -39.57
CA THR A 374 -15.93 108.39 -39.94
C THR A 374 -14.54 108.64 -39.37
N ALA A 375 -14.27 108.22 -38.13
CA ALA A 375 -12.95 108.39 -37.52
C ALA A 375 -11.87 107.58 -38.24
N LYS A 376 -12.18 106.32 -38.61
CA LYS A 376 -11.25 105.47 -39.37
C LYS A 376 -10.98 105.99 -40.77
N VAL A 377 -12.01 106.48 -41.46
CA VAL A 377 -11.84 107.14 -42.77
C VAL A 377 -10.94 108.37 -42.64
N GLN A 378 -11.11 109.21 -41.63
CA GLN A 378 -10.24 110.38 -41.42
C GLN A 378 -8.79 110.01 -41.10
N GLU A 379 -8.58 108.92 -40.38
CA GLU A 379 -7.23 108.42 -40.09
C GLU A 379 -6.56 107.87 -41.36
N GLN A 380 -7.26 106.99 -42.09
CA GLN A 380 -6.69 106.29 -43.24
C GLN A 380 -6.60 107.16 -44.49
N ALA A 381 -7.49 108.15 -44.66
CA ALA A 381 -7.46 109.06 -45.80
C ALA A 381 -6.17 109.90 -45.88
N LYS A 382 -5.54 110.20 -44.73
CA LYS A 382 -4.31 111.01 -44.66
C LYS A 382 -3.17 110.39 -45.46
N ASP A 383 -3.06 109.08 -45.38
CA ASP A 383 -2.00 108.34 -46.06
C ASP A 383 -2.47 107.80 -47.43
N LEU A 384 -3.79 107.75 -47.67
CA LEU A 384 -4.39 107.14 -48.87
C LEU A 384 -3.87 107.71 -50.19
N THR A 385 -3.78 109.04 -50.33
CA THR A 385 -3.30 109.65 -51.58
C THR A 385 -1.83 109.30 -51.85
N GLN A 386 -1.01 109.23 -50.80
CA GLN A 386 0.37 108.82 -50.92
C GLN A 386 0.50 107.30 -51.16
N GLU A 387 -0.35 106.49 -50.53
CA GLU A 387 -0.42 105.05 -50.77
C GLU A 387 -0.79 104.72 -52.21
N LEU A 388 -1.81 105.38 -52.77
CA LEU A 388 -2.23 105.21 -54.17
C LEU A 388 -1.14 105.69 -55.15
N ALA A 389 -0.53 106.85 -54.90
CA ALA A 389 0.52 107.40 -55.77
C ALA A 389 1.79 106.52 -55.77
N THR A 390 2.13 105.90 -54.63
CA THR A 390 3.31 105.03 -54.52
C THR A 390 3.03 103.58 -54.89
N LEU A 391 1.77 103.19 -55.09
CA LEU A 391 1.38 101.78 -55.22
C LEU A 391 2.10 101.06 -56.38
N ALA A 392 2.12 101.67 -57.56
CA ALA A 392 2.78 101.08 -58.72
C ALA A 392 4.31 100.95 -58.53
N THR A 393 4.93 101.88 -57.79
CA THR A 393 6.39 101.88 -57.56
C THR A 393 6.86 100.82 -56.57
N ARG A 394 5.94 100.16 -55.85
CA ARG A 394 6.26 99.07 -54.92
C ARG A 394 6.55 97.74 -55.63
N TYR A 395 6.17 97.62 -56.89
CA TYR A 395 6.34 96.39 -57.68
C TYR A 395 7.49 96.55 -58.68
N SER A 396 8.42 95.60 -58.67
CA SER A 396 9.53 95.54 -59.63
C SER A 396 9.13 94.88 -60.96
N ASP A 397 8.07 94.07 -60.97
CA ASP A 397 7.49 93.47 -62.17
C ASP A 397 6.61 94.49 -62.90
N GLN A 398 6.92 94.75 -64.17
CA GLN A 398 6.23 95.73 -65.01
C GLN A 398 4.73 95.42 -65.17
N SER A 399 4.34 94.13 -65.22
CA SER A 399 2.94 93.73 -65.35
C SER A 399 2.15 94.01 -64.07
N GLN A 400 2.76 93.77 -62.91
CA GLN A 400 2.17 94.05 -61.60
C GLN A 400 2.14 95.56 -61.32
N ALA A 401 3.17 96.31 -61.72
CA ALA A 401 3.18 97.76 -61.63
C ALA A 401 2.09 98.42 -62.48
N GLN A 402 1.81 97.89 -63.68
CA GLN A 402 0.71 98.36 -64.53
C GLN A 402 -0.67 98.04 -63.95
N ALA A 403 -0.86 96.82 -63.43
CA ALA A 403 -2.10 96.43 -62.75
C ALA A 403 -2.34 97.28 -61.48
N ALA A 404 -1.28 97.55 -60.73
CA ALA A 404 -1.30 98.41 -59.56
C ALA A 404 -1.62 99.87 -59.91
N ALA A 405 -1.07 100.41 -61.01
CA ALA A 405 -1.40 101.75 -61.49
C ALA A 405 -2.88 101.84 -61.91
N GLY A 406 -3.39 100.86 -62.66
CA GLY A 406 -4.79 100.82 -63.08
C GLY A 406 -5.77 100.67 -61.91
N TYR A 407 -5.42 99.85 -60.91
CA TYR A 407 -6.20 99.76 -59.68
C TYR A 407 -6.15 101.07 -58.89
N ALA A 408 -4.99 101.72 -58.77
CA ALA A 408 -4.86 102.97 -58.03
C ALA A 408 -5.72 104.10 -58.62
N GLU A 409 -5.79 104.18 -59.95
CA GLU A 409 -6.66 105.14 -60.65
C GLU A 409 -8.14 104.85 -60.39
N ALA A 410 -8.58 103.60 -60.60
CA ALA A 410 -9.97 103.20 -60.36
C ALA A 410 -10.39 103.35 -58.89
N ALA A 411 -9.50 103.02 -57.94
CA ALA A 411 -9.72 103.18 -56.51
C ALA A 411 -9.81 104.67 -56.11
N GLY A 412 -8.94 105.51 -56.68
CA GLY A 412 -8.98 106.97 -56.48
C GLY A 412 -10.27 107.60 -57.02
N ASP A 413 -10.75 107.16 -58.18
CA ASP A 413 -12.01 107.63 -58.77
C ASP A 413 -13.23 107.16 -57.99
N ALA A 414 -13.23 105.90 -57.52
CA ALA A 414 -14.28 105.38 -56.65
C ALA A 414 -14.34 106.15 -55.31
N TYR A 415 -13.17 106.40 -54.70
CA TYR A 415 -13.06 107.20 -53.47
C TYR A 415 -13.66 108.61 -53.67
N ARG A 416 -13.30 109.30 -54.75
CA ARG A 416 -13.81 110.63 -55.06
C ARG A 416 -15.32 110.63 -55.36
N ALA A 417 -15.80 109.66 -56.14
CA ALA A 417 -17.21 109.54 -56.48
C ALA A 417 -18.07 109.24 -55.25
N LEU A 418 -17.59 108.38 -54.34
CA LEU A 418 -18.26 108.09 -53.08
C LEU A 418 -18.34 109.35 -52.21
N LEU A 419 -17.23 110.07 -52.01
CA LEU A 419 -17.26 111.31 -51.22
C LEU A 419 -18.20 112.38 -51.82
N GLN A 420 -18.26 112.52 -53.14
CA GLN A 420 -19.22 113.42 -53.81
C GLN A 420 -20.67 112.99 -53.58
N ARG A 421 -20.95 111.68 -53.58
CA ARG A 421 -22.29 111.15 -53.32
C ARG A 421 -22.68 111.31 -51.85
N ILE A 422 -21.75 111.10 -50.91
CA ILE A 422 -21.94 111.37 -49.48
C ILE A 422 -22.25 112.85 -49.29
N ASP A 423 -21.47 113.76 -49.90
CA ASP A 423 -21.73 115.20 -49.82
C ASP A 423 -23.10 115.58 -50.40
N ALA A 424 -23.47 115.03 -51.56
CA ALA A 424 -24.78 115.25 -52.15
C ALA A 424 -25.93 114.65 -51.30
N GLY A 425 -25.69 113.55 -50.60
CA GLY A 425 -26.62 112.92 -49.66
C GLY A 425 -26.81 113.76 -48.41
N VAL A 426 -25.72 114.21 -47.80
CA VAL A 426 -25.72 115.13 -46.64
C VAL A 426 -26.39 116.45 -47.00
N GLN A 427 -26.16 117.02 -48.19
CA GLN A 427 -26.85 118.25 -48.61
C GLN A 427 -28.36 118.06 -48.82
N ARG A 428 -28.80 116.87 -49.24
CA ARG A 428 -30.22 116.54 -49.38
C ARG A 428 -30.89 116.31 -48.03
N LEU A 429 -30.21 115.61 -47.11
CA LEU A 429 -30.70 115.29 -45.77
C LEU A 429 -30.61 116.49 -44.80
N GLY A 430 -29.57 117.32 -44.91
CA GLY A 430 -29.44 118.55 -44.12
C GLY A 430 -30.51 119.61 -44.42
N ARG A 431 -31.35 119.41 -45.43
CA ARG A 431 -32.57 120.21 -45.68
C ARG A 431 -33.83 119.63 -45.03
N ARG A 432 -33.77 118.43 -44.45
CA ARG A 432 -34.88 117.64 -43.91
C ARG A 432 -34.53 117.14 -42.48
N PHE A 433 -34.75 117.96 -41.44
CA PHE A 433 -34.31 117.65 -40.08
C PHE A 433 -35.32 116.80 -39.27
N HIS A 434 -34.91 115.60 -38.84
CA HIS A 434 -35.51 114.79 -37.77
C HIS A 434 -34.42 114.29 -36.78
N SER A 435 -34.79 114.12 -35.50
CA SER A 435 -33.91 114.23 -34.33
C SER A 435 -32.86 113.14 -34.05
N PRO A 436 -32.93 111.87 -34.52
CA PRO A 436 -31.82 110.93 -34.36
C PRO A 436 -30.79 110.96 -35.51
N ASP A 437 -31.22 111.33 -36.72
CA ASP A 437 -30.35 111.40 -37.91
C ASP A 437 -29.44 112.64 -37.89
N ALA A 438 -29.82 113.68 -37.14
CA ALA A 438 -29.08 114.93 -37.04
C ALA A 438 -27.65 114.74 -36.48
N GLU A 439 -27.45 113.85 -35.51
CA GLU A 439 -26.11 113.58 -34.93
C GLU A 439 -25.22 112.75 -35.86
N ILE A 440 -25.83 111.81 -36.60
CA ILE A 440 -25.18 111.00 -37.63
C ILE A 440 -24.72 111.90 -38.78
N LEU A 441 -25.63 112.77 -39.26
CA LEU A 441 -25.33 113.77 -40.29
C LEU A 441 -24.26 114.76 -39.83
N ALA A 442 -24.30 115.24 -38.58
CA ALA A 442 -23.28 116.14 -38.05
C ALA A 442 -21.88 115.49 -38.04
N THR A 443 -21.80 114.20 -37.69
CA THR A 443 -20.54 113.44 -37.67
C THR A 443 -19.97 113.26 -39.09
N ILE A 444 -20.80 112.87 -40.04
CA ILE A 444 -20.39 112.72 -41.46
C ILE A 444 -20.03 114.08 -42.08
N THR A 445 -20.75 115.14 -41.73
CA THR A 445 -20.45 116.51 -42.18
C THR A 445 -19.09 116.98 -41.66
N ALA A 446 -18.78 116.71 -40.38
CA ALA A 446 -17.49 117.03 -39.79
C ALA A 446 -16.34 116.28 -40.47
N MET A 447 -16.56 114.99 -40.79
CA MET A 447 -15.61 114.18 -41.56
C MET A 447 -15.32 114.80 -42.93
N LEU A 448 -16.34 115.15 -43.71
CA LEU A 448 -16.17 115.78 -45.03
C LEU A 448 -15.46 117.13 -44.93
N ALA A 449 -15.76 117.94 -43.90
CA ALA A 449 -15.10 119.22 -43.69
C ALA A 449 -13.61 119.08 -43.38
N ASP A 450 -13.24 118.08 -42.58
CA ASP A 450 -11.84 117.76 -42.26
C ASP A 450 -11.08 117.24 -43.49
N LEU A 451 -11.69 116.35 -44.28
CA LEU A 451 -11.09 115.86 -45.53
C LEU A 451 -10.88 116.99 -46.56
N ARG A 452 -11.81 117.96 -46.66
CA ARG A 452 -11.63 119.17 -47.49
C ARG A 452 -10.49 120.05 -46.98
N ALA A 453 -10.40 120.26 -45.67
CA ALA A 453 -9.35 121.08 -45.07
C ALA A 453 -7.95 120.48 -45.31
N GLN A 454 -7.85 119.15 -45.43
CA GLN A 454 -6.63 118.42 -45.73
C GLN A 454 -6.35 118.29 -47.25
N GLY A 455 -7.24 118.79 -48.11
CA GLY A 455 -7.10 118.70 -49.58
C GLY A 455 -7.37 117.31 -50.17
N LEU A 456 -8.07 116.44 -49.43
CA LEU A 456 -8.35 115.04 -49.78
C LEU A 456 -9.79 114.83 -50.31
N HIS A 457 -10.64 115.86 -50.24
CA HIS A 457 -12.01 115.88 -50.78
C HIS A 457 -12.22 117.07 -51.73
#